data_AF-A0A914NRE4-F1
#
_entry.id   AF-A0A914NRE4-F1
#
_cell.length_a   1.000
_cell.length_b   1.000
_cell.length_c   1.000
_cell.angle_alpha   90.00
_cell.angle_beta   90.00
_cell.angle_gamma   90.00
#
_symmetry.space_group_name_H-M   'P 1'
#
loop_
_entity.id
_entity.type
_entity.pdbx_description
1 polymer ?
#
loop_
_entity_poly.entity_id
_entity_poly.type
_entity_poly.pdbx_seq_one_letter_code
_entity_poly.pdbx_strand_id
1 'polypeptide(L)'
;MSAPIKTTIVSALRALSRLRTPKDLQEEILEEDNLETQFLKMQALTEKIETEVERQMHWNDKCNKYDNAKARLQIAKEKKLCTRCLRRNHSSAECKTPAKCYHCGRLHPTALCFQRNPN
;
A
#
# COMPACT_ATOMS: atom_id res chain seq x y z
N MET A 1 42.75 -59.67 -21.50
CA MET A 1 43.01 -58.29 -21.96
C MET A 1 42.30 -57.34 -21.00
N SER A 2 43.02 -56.75 -20.03
CA SER A 2 42.43 -55.94 -18.96
C SER A 2 42.63 -54.46 -19.30
N ALA A 3 41.55 -53.73 -19.58
CA ALA A 3 41.62 -52.28 -19.79
C ALA A 3 42.10 -51.62 -18.48
N PRO A 4 42.99 -50.60 -18.52
CA PRO A 4 43.55 -50.07 -17.29
C PRO A 4 42.46 -49.35 -16.50
N ILE A 5 42.22 -49.79 -15.28
CA ILE A 5 41.28 -49.21 -14.29
C ILE A 5 41.46 -47.69 -14.17
N LYS A 6 42.69 -47.20 -14.40
CA LYS A 6 43.05 -45.77 -14.42
C LYS A 6 42.29 -44.97 -15.47
N THR A 7 42.00 -45.56 -16.64
CA THR A 7 41.30 -44.87 -17.74
C THR A 7 39.84 -44.60 -17.40
N THR A 8 39.19 -45.54 -16.71
CA THR A 8 37.78 -45.44 -16.29
C THR A 8 37.60 -44.43 -15.16
N ILE A 9 38.57 -44.33 -14.24
CA ILE A 9 38.53 -43.35 -13.14
C ILE A 9 38.70 -41.93 -13.68
N VAL A 10 39.59 -41.71 -14.65
CA VAL A 10 39.81 -40.38 -15.25
C VAL A 10 38.62 -39.92 -16.09
N SER A 11 37.95 -40.82 -16.81
CA SER A 11 36.71 -40.49 -17.53
C SER A 11 35.54 -40.22 -16.58
N ALA A 12 35.42 -40.98 -15.49
CA ALA A 12 34.45 -40.72 -14.43
C ALA A 12 34.73 -39.38 -13.73
N LEU A 13 35.97 -39.08 -13.36
CA LEU A 13 36.36 -37.79 -12.77
C LEU A 13 36.08 -36.63 -13.74
N ARG A 14 36.34 -36.80 -15.05
CA ARG A 14 35.95 -35.80 -16.07
C ARG A 14 34.45 -35.59 -16.18
N ALA A 15 33.67 -36.67 -16.08
CA ALA A 15 32.21 -36.60 -16.07
C ALA A 15 31.68 -35.92 -14.79
N LEU A 16 32.28 -36.20 -13.63
CA LEU A 16 31.95 -35.57 -12.35
C LEU A 16 32.36 -34.08 -12.33
N SER A 17 33.49 -33.70 -12.92
CA SER A 17 33.88 -32.29 -13.07
C SER A 17 33.00 -31.50 -14.06
N ARG A 18 32.06 -32.16 -14.75
CA ARG A 18 30.98 -31.54 -15.54
C ARG A 18 29.65 -31.48 -14.80
N LEU A 19 29.54 -32.09 -13.61
CA LEU A 19 28.38 -31.87 -12.73
C LEU A 19 28.59 -30.52 -12.04
N ARG A 20 27.69 -29.56 -12.33
CA ARG A 20 27.64 -28.15 -11.88
C ARG A 20 29.00 -27.54 -11.53
N THR A 21 29.52 -26.73 -12.43
CA THR A 21 30.71 -25.92 -12.13
C THR A 21 30.40 -24.91 -11.03
N PRO A 22 31.40 -24.44 -10.28
CA PRO A 22 31.22 -23.38 -9.30
C PRO A 22 30.55 -22.13 -9.88
N LYS A 23 30.72 -21.84 -11.17
CA LYS A 23 30.04 -20.75 -11.88
C LYS A 23 28.54 -21.02 -12.04
N ASP A 24 28.16 -22.25 -12.40
CA ASP A 24 26.75 -22.64 -12.56
C ASP A 24 26.00 -22.53 -11.23
N LEU A 25 26.65 -22.91 -10.12
CA LEU A 25 26.12 -22.71 -8.76
C LEU A 25 25.99 -21.23 -8.40
N GLN A 26 26.93 -20.39 -8.84
CA GLN A 26 26.94 -18.96 -8.55
C GLN A 26 25.86 -18.21 -9.32
N GLU A 27 25.58 -18.61 -10.57
CA GLU A 27 24.49 -18.07 -11.37
C GLU A 27 23.12 -18.43 -10.79
N GLU A 28 22.93 -19.67 -10.33
CA GLU A 28 21.68 -20.13 -9.69
C GLU A 28 21.39 -19.38 -8.39
N ILE A 29 22.41 -19.15 -7.54
CA ILE A 29 22.28 -18.32 -6.32
C ILE A 29 21.88 -16.88 -6.68
N LEU A 30 22.48 -16.29 -7.72
CA LEU A 30 22.14 -14.94 -8.17
C LEU A 30 20.71 -14.86 -8.74
N GLU A 31 20.22 -15.91 -9.39
CA GLU A 31 18.83 -16.00 -9.87
C GLU A 31 17.84 -16.15 -8.70
N GLU A 32 18.16 -16.97 -7.70
CA GLU A 32 17.36 -17.13 -6.48
C GLU A 32 17.26 -15.81 -5.68
N ASP A 33 18.39 -15.12 -5.45
CA ASP A 33 18.44 -13.80 -4.78
C ASP A 33 17.59 -12.75 -5.53
N ASN A 34 17.61 -12.78 -6.86
CA ASN A 34 16.81 -11.89 -7.69
C ASN A 34 15.30 -12.21 -7.56
N LEU A 35 14.93 -13.49 -7.54
CA LEU A 35 13.55 -13.92 -7.37
C LEU A 35 13.00 -13.53 -5.99
N GLU A 36 13.78 -13.75 -4.93
CA GLU A 36 13.40 -13.35 -3.57
C GLU A 36 13.24 -11.83 -3.45
N THR A 37 14.15 -11.07 -4.06
CA THR A 37 14.05 -9.60 -4.15
C THR A 37 12.77 -9.17 -4.89
N GLN A 38 12.40 -9.85 -5.97
CA GLN A 38 11.17 -9.57 -6.72
C GLN A 38 9.92 -9.90 -5.89
N PHE A 39 9.93 -11.01 -5.16
CA PHE A 39 8.84 -11.39 -4.28
C PHE A 39 8.61 -10.36 -3.17
N LEU A 40 9.67 -9.91 -2.50
CA LEU A 40 9.59 -8.86 -1.48
C LEU A 40 9.05 -7.53 -2.04
N LYS A 41 9.47 -7.15 -3.26
CA LYS A 41 8.93 -5.96 -3.94
C LYS A 41 7.43 -6.09 -4.24
N MET A 42 6.99 -7.29 -4.63
CA MET A 42 5.58 -7.56 -4.91
C MET A 42 4.74 -7.52 -3.64
N GLN A 43 5.20 -8.10 -2.53
CA GLN A 43 4.53 -8.01 -1.23
C GLN A 43 4.39 -6.56 -0.76
N ALA A 44 5.48 -5.78 -0.81
CA ALA A 44 5.45 -4.36 -0.44
C ALA A 44 4.53 -3.53 -1.35
N LEU A 45 4.35 -3.93 -2.61
CA LEU A 45 3.40 -3.30 -3.52
C LEU A 45 1.95 -3.65 -3.13
N THR A 46 1.68 -4.92 -2.80
CA THR A 46 0.35 -5.36 -2.36
C THR A 46 -0.10 -4.63 -1.10
N GLU A 47 0.75 -4.53 -0.08
CA GLU A 47 0.45 -3.76 1.15
C GLU A 47 0.17 -2.28 0.87
N LYS A 48 0.92 -1.68 -0.08
CA LYS A 48 0.66 -0.29 -0.51
C LYS A 48 -0.69 -0.15 -1.21
N ILE A 49 -1.10 -1.13 -2.00
CA ILE A 49 -2.40 -1.13 -2.68
C ILE A 49 -3.52 -1.27 -1.64
N GLU A 50 -3.40 -2.21 -0.72
CA GLU A 50 -4.41 -2.45 0.33
C GLU A 50 -4.63 -1.19 1.19
N THR A 51 -3.55 -0.56 1.64
CA THR A 51 -3.63 0.68 2.41
C THR A 51 -4.24 1.84 1.62
N GLU A 52 -4.05 1.90 0.30
CA GLU A 52 -4.68 2.92 -0.55
C GLU A 52 -6.17 2.62 -0.79
N VAL A 53 -6.56 1.36 -0.93
CA VAL A 53 -7.97 0.95 -1.04
C VAL A 53 -8.74 1.33 0.23
N GLU A 54 -8.20 1.07 1.42
CA GLU A 54 -8.81 1.47 2.69
C GLU A 54 -8.98 3.00 2.81
N ARG A 55 -8.01 3.77 2.30
CA ARG A 55 -8.12 5.23 2.23
C ARG A 55 -9.23 5.71 1.30
N GLN A 56 -9.61 4.93 0.29
CA GLN A 56 -10.62 5.34 -0.68
C GLN A 56 -12.01 4.76 -0.38
N MET A 57 -12.10 3.61 0.30
CA MET A 57 -13.35 2.90 0.57
C MET A 57 -13.81 3.01 2.02
N HIS A 58 -14.24 4.20 2.42
CA HIS A 58 -14.92 4.39 3.71
C HIS A 58 -16.00 5.49 3.62
N TRP A 59 -16.97 5.43 4.53
CA TRP A 59 -17.93 6.52 4.71
C TRP A 59 -17.23 7.75 5.25
N ASN A 60 -17.59 8.95 4.77
CA ASN A 60 -16.93 10.21 5.14
C ASN A 60 -16.77 10.43 6.66
N ASP A 61 -17.68 9.89 7.48
CA ASP A 61 -17.62 9.99 8.93
C ASP A 61 -16.66 8.98 9.60
N LYS A 62 -16.28 7.91 8.88
CA LYS A 62 -15.33 6.84 9.25
C LYS A 62 -13.93 7.02 8.63
N CYS A 63 -13.55 8.23 8.24
CA CYS A 63 -12.22 8.50 7.71
C CYS A 63 -11.13 8.33 8.76
N ASN A 64 -10.18 7.41 8.51
CA ASN A 64 -8.99 7.13 9.34
C ASN A 64 -7.77 8.00 8.99
N LYS A 65 -7.90 8.92 8.03
CA LYS A 65 -6.86 9.91 7.72
C LYS A 65 -7.04 11.19 8.51
N TYR A 66 -8.29 11.54 8.80
CA TYR A 66 -8.66 12.71 9.58
C TYR A 66 -9.68 12.25 10.60
N ASP A 67 -9.18 11.87 11.76
CA ASP A 67 -9.90 10.92 12.62
C ASP A 67 -11.05 11.55 13.39
N ASN A 68 -11.13 12.88 13.42
CA ASN A 68 -12.10 13.61 14.21
C ASN A 68 -12.64 14.88 13.52
N ALA A 69 -13.75 15.41 14.05
CA ALA A 69 -14.40 16.58 13.46
C ALA A 69 -13.51 17.83 13.48
N LYS A 70 -12.62 17.96 14.48
CA LYS A 70 -11.70 19.09 14.60
C LYS A 70 -10.64 19.10 13.49
N ALA A 71 -9.96 17.97 13.28
CA ALA A 71 -9.00 17.78 12.19
C ALA A 71 -9.67 17.98 10.83
N ARG A 72 -10.86 17.40 10.63
CA ARG A 72 -11.62 17.58 9.37
C ARG A 72 -12.02 19.03 9.12
N LEU A 73 -12.42 19.75 10.17
CA LEU A 73 -12.74 21.17 10.08
C LEU A 73 -11.50 22.01 9.73
N GLN A 74 -10.35 21.69 10.31
CA GLN A 74 -9.09 22.35 9.99
C GLN A 74 -8.73 22.16 8.52
N ILE A 75 -8.77 20.93 8.02
CA ILE A 75 -8.49 20.63 6.60
C ILE A 75 -9.50 21.34 5.68
N ALA A 76 -10.77 21.42 6.06
CA ALA A 76 -11.76 22.15 5.30
C ALA A 76 -11.41 23.65 5.20
N LYS A 77 -10.93 24.26 6.29
CA LYS A 77 -10.46 25.66 6.31
C LYS A 77 -9.20 25.85 5.46
N GLU A 78 -8.21 24.98 5.60
CA GLU A 78 -6.97 25.02 4.80
C GLU A 78 -7.26 24.92 3.30
N LYS A 79 -8.21 24.06 2.93
CA LYS A 79 -8.68 23.89 1.54
C LYS A 79 -9.69 24.95 1.09
N LYS A 80 -9.98 25.96 1.92
CA LYS A 80 -10.95 27.04 1.66
C LYS A 80 -12.32 26.52 1.22
N LEU A 81 -12.79 25.46 1.89
CA LEU A 81 -14.11 24.87 1.69
C LEU A 81 -15.13 25.53 2.61
N CYS A 82 -16.36 25.71 2.12
CA CYS A 82 -17.49 26.11 2.94
C CYS A 82 -17.74 25.06 4.04
N THR A 83 -17.76 25.46 5.30
CA THR A 83 -17.93 24.52 6.42
C THR A 83 -19.37 24.02 6.58
N ARG A 84 -20.32 24.56 5.79
CA ARG A 84 -21.72 24.11 5.79
C ARG A 84 -22.04 23.10 4.70
N CYS A 85 -21.28 23.03 3.61
CA CYS A 85 -21.56 22.12 2.49
C CYS A 85 -20.31 21.44 1.88
N LEU A 86 -19.10 21.77 2.34
CA LEU A 86 -17.80 21.29 1.84
C LEU A 86 -17.50 21.60 0.36
N ARG A 87 -18.23 22.53 -0.26
CA ARG A 87 -17.95 23.00 -1.63
C ARG A 87 -17.09 24.26 -1.60
N ARG A 88 -16.44 24.54 -2.72
CA ARG A 88 -15.66 25.77 -2.95
C ARG A 88 -16.56 26.95 -3.34
N ASN A 89 -15.94 28.12 -3.55
CA ASN A 89 -16.51 29.31 -4.18
C ASN A 89 -17.50 30.14 -3.34
N HIS A 90 -17.69 29.83 -2.06
CA HIS A 90 -18.49 30.65 -1.15
C HIS A 90 -18.09 30.42 0.31
N SER A 91 -18.42 31.37 1.17
CA SER A 91 -18.25 31.25 2.61
C SER A 91 -19.43 30.54 3.29
N SER A 92 -19.26 30.16 4.56
CA SER A 92 -20.34 29.56 5.36
C SER A 92 -21.52 30.53 5.60
N ALA A 93 -21.28 31.84 5.57
CA ALA A 93 -22.32 32.85 5.72
C ALA A 93 -23.21 32.96 4.45
N GLU A 94 -22.64 32.71 3.27
CA GLU A 94 -23.30 32.83 1.97
C GLU A 94 -23.84 31.49 1.46
N CYS A 95 -23.78 30.44 2.29
CA CYS A 95 -24.13 29.09 1.87
C CYS A 95 -25.64 28.93 1.66
N LYS A 96 -26.04 28.84 0.39
CA LYS A 96 -27.45 28.66 -0.02
C LYS A 96 -27.96 27.22 0.20
N THR A 97 -27.05 26.25 0.22
CA THR A 97 -27.38 24.82 0.29
C THR A 97 -26.57 24.12 1.38
N PRO A 98 -26.79 24.46 2.66
CA PRO A 98 -26.11 23.79 3.77
C PRO A 98 -26.52 22.33 3.82
N ALA A 99 -25.56 21.44 4.08
CA ALA A 99 -25.84 20.04 4.36
C ALA A 99 -26.54 19.90 5.72
N LYS A 100 -27.47 18.94 5.81
CA LYS A 100 -28.10 18.53 7.07
C LYS A 100 -27.39 17.29 7.59
N CYS A 101 -26.94 17.34 8.84
CA CYS A 101 -26.25 16.24 9.48
C CYS A 101 -27.20 15.06 9.72
N TYR A 102 -26.79 13.85 9.35
CA TYR A 102 -27.55 12.64 9.65
C TYR A 102 -27.56 12.31 11.15
N HIS A 103 -26.48 12.61 11.88
CA HIS A 103 -26.36 12.25 13.31
C HIS A 103 -27.08 13.22 14.25
N CYS A 104 -26.98 14.53 14.03
CA CYS A 104 -27.55 15.53 14.96
C CYS A 104 -28.65 16.42 14.38
N GLY A 105 -28.97 16.27 13.09
CA GLY A 105 -29.99 17.06 12.40
C GLY A 105 -29.66 18.54 12.18
N ARG A 106 -28.54 19.06 12.71
CA ARG A 106 -28.11 20.45 12.53
C ARG A 106 -27.50 20.68 11.14
N LEU A 107 -27.41 21.96 10.75
CA LEU A 107 -26.92 22.40 9.44
C LEU A 107 -25.39 22.39 9.35
N HIS A 108 -24.83 21.19 9.25
CA HIS A 108 -23.44 20.95 8.85
C HIS A 108 -23.32 19.60 8.11
N PRO A 109 -22.22 19.36 7.38
CA PRO A 109 -21.89 18.05 6.83
C PRO A 109 -21.65 17.03 7.95
N THR A 110 -22.11 15.79 7.79
CA THR A 110 -21.93 14.70 8.79
C THR A 110 -20.47 14.49 9.20
N ALA A 111 -19.53 14.69 8.26
CA ALA A 111 -18.09 14.59 8.51
C ALA A 111 -17.57 15.61 9.55
N LEU A 112 -18.28 16.74 9.75
CA LEU A 112 -17.93 17.81 10.69
C LEU A 112 -18.79 17.79 11.97
N CYS A 113 -19.46 16.66 12.27
CA CYS A 113 -20.32 16.54 13.43
C CYS A 113 -19.54 16.29 14.73
N PHE A 114 -19.36 17.34 15.54
CA PHE A 114 -18.70 17.24 16.85
C PHE A 114 -19.45 16.36 17.86
N GLN A 115 -20.77 16.19 17.73
CA GLN A 115 -21.50 15.27 18.61
C GLN A 115 -21.15 13.80 18.33
N ARG A 116 -20.81 13.47 17.08
CA ARG A 116 -20.42 12.12 16.69
C ARG A 116 -18.94 11.85 16.96
N ASN A 117 -18.09 12.85 16.74
CA ASN A 117 -16.64 12.67 16.80
C ASN A 117 -15.91 13.94 17.28
N PRO A 118 -15.88 14.17 18.61
CA PRO A 118 -15.57 15.49 19.18
C PRO A 118 -14.10 15.96 19.19
N ASN A 119 -13.06 15.12 19.07
CA ASN A 119 -11.66 15.58 19.16
C ASN A 119 -10.63 14.66 18.54
#